data_AF-A0AAN1J7L9-F1
#
_entry.id   AF-A0AAN1J7L9-F1
#
_cell.length_a   1.000
_cell.length_b   1.000
_cell.length_c   1.000
_cell.angle_alpha   90.00
_cell.angle_beta   90.00
_cell.angle_gamma   90.00
#
_symmetry.space_group_name_H-M   'P 1'
#
loop_
_entity.id
_entity.type
_entity.pdbx_description
1 polymer ?
#
loop_
_entity_poly.entity_id
_entity_poly.type
_entity_poly.pdbx_seq_one_letter_code
_entity_poly.pdbx_strand_id
1 'polypeptide(L)'
;MQTQETPHKAPAYALDHAPPDAPRVSMRFLPREAIAACATFRDAVLLGWKHRARSGMTQRTLAELLDVKPSHMSNMLNREAVDRHGKPRQDLPARLVADFERVVGNRAVSQWLTRMAMLTLMEEVIQRQETL
;
A
#
# COMPACT_ATOMS: atom_id res chain seq x y z
N MET A 1 -6.99 47.91 35.52
CA MET A 1 -6.20 46.80 34.97
C MET A 1 -7.18 45.78 34.40
N GLN A 2 -7.39 45.80 33.08
CA GLN A 2 -8.24 44.82 32.38
C GLN A 2 -7.34 43.98 31.47
N THR A 3 -7.38 42.68 31.67
CA THR A 3 -6.77 41.64 30.85
C THR A 3 -7.52 41.55 29.51
N GLN A 4 -6.83 41.82 28.39
CA GLN A 4 -7.35 41.51 27.06
C GLN A 4 -7.07 40.04 26.76
N GLU A 5 -8.13 39.23 26.77
CA GLU A 5 -8.12 37.88 26.20
C GLU A 5 -8.08 38.00 24.67
N THR A 6 -7.08 37.37 24.07
CA THR A 6 -6.94 37.23 22.61
C THR A 6 -7.76 36.02 22.16
N PRO A 7 -8.71 36.16 21.22
CA PRO A 7 -9.41 34.99 20.69
C PRO A 7 -8.49 34.25 19.71
N HIS A 8 -8.02 33.07 20.11
CA HIS A 8 -7.34 32.13 19.23
C HIS A 8 -8.27 31.71 18.09
N LYS A 9 -8.03 32.27 16.89
CA LYS A 9 -8.63 31.80 15.64
C LYS A 9 -8.00 30.45 15.28
N ALA A 10 -8.67 29.35 15.62
CA ALA A 10 -8.32 28.03 15.12
C ALA A 10 -8.53 28.02 13.59
N PRO A 11 -7.56 27.60 12.76
CA PRO A 11 -7.83 27.39 11.34
C PRO A 11 -8.73 26.18 11.20
N ALA A 12 -9.92 26.40 10.62
CA ALA A 12 -10.77 25.35 10.12
C ALA A 12 -9.92 24.48 9.17
N TYR A 13 -9.76 23.20 9.51
CA TYR A 13 -9.24 22.21 8.58
C TYR A 13 -10.19 22.18 7.37
N ALA A 14 -9.82 22.89 6.31
CA ALA A 14 -10.44 22.72 5.01
C ALA A 14 -10.11 21.29 4.56
N LEU A 15 -11.07 20.38 4.75
CA LEU A 15 -11.08 19.13 4.03
C LEU A 15 -11.19 19.52 2.56
N ASP A 16 -10.09 19.38 1.84
CA ASP A 16 -10.01 19.51 0.39
C ASP A 16 -11.00 18.49 -0.22
N HIS A 17 -12.25 18.91 -0.41
CA HIS A 17 -13.22 18.17 -1.18
C HIS A 17 -12.82 18.32 -2.64
N ALA A 18 -12.04 17.35 -3.14
CA ALA A 18 -11.77 17.22 -4.57
C ALA A 18 -13.11 17.27 -5.35
N PRO A 19 -13.16 17.95 -6.51
CA PRO A 19 -14.38 18.15 -7.28
C PRO A 19 -15.04 16.79 -7.62
N PRO A 20 -16.38 16.71 -7.58
CA PRO A 20 -17.14 15.45 -7.69
C PRO A 20 -16.93 14.70 -9.01
N ASP A 21 -16.40 15.38 -10.03
CA ASP A 21 -16.28 14.90 -11.42
C ASP A 21 -14.84 14.60 -11.87
N ALA A 22 -13.87 14.64 -10.95
CA ALA A 22 -12.53 14.14 -11.26
C ALA A 22 -12.64 12.63 -11.54
N PRO A 23 -12.16 12.13 -12.71
CA PRO A 23 -12.26 10.72 -13.03
C PRO A 23 -11.55 9.94 -11.94
N ARG A 24 -12.32 9.20 -11.14
CA ARG A 24 -11.75 8.27 -10.16
C ARG A 24 -11.05 7.22 -11.00
N VAL A 25 -9.72 7.27 -11.05
CA VAL A 25 -8.93 6.20 -11.65
C VAL A 25 -9.25 4.94 -10.86
N SER A 26 -10.19 4.14 -11.37
CA SER A 26 -10.63 2.91 -10.74
C SER A 26 -9.50 1.91 -10.89
N MET A 27 -8.63 1.83 -9.89
CA MET A 27 -7.55 0.84 -9.88
C MET A 27 -8.14 -0.56 -10.01
N ARG A 28 -7.54 -1.36 -10.89
CA ARG A 28 -8.04 -2.69 -11.21
C ARG A 28 -7.90 -3.63 -10.01
N PHE A 29 -8.97 -4.37 -9.72
CA PHE A 29 -8.92 -5.49 -8.79
C PHE A 29 -8.32 -6.72 -9.49
N LEU A 30 -7.38 -7.42 -8.85
CA LEU A 30 -6.87 -8.71 -9.35
C LEU A 30 -7.78 -9.87 -8.89
N PRO A 31 -7.72 -11.03 -9.58
CA PRO A 31 -8.49 -12.21 -9.19
C PRO A 31 -8.16 -12.70 -7.77
N ARG A 32 -9.17 -13.18 -7.06
CA ARG A 32 -9.04 -13.56 -5.64
C ARG A 32 -8.05 -14.69 -5.42
N GLU A 33 -8.00 -15.65 -6.34
CA GLU A 33 -7.09 -16.79 -6.31
C GLU A 33 -5.62 -16.36 -6.42
N ALA A 34 -5.32 -15.32 -7.21
CA ALA A 34 -3.96 -14.78 -7.31
C ALA A 34 -3.51 -14.12 -6.01
N ILE A 35 -4.44 -13.42 -5.33
CA ILE A 35 -4.20 -12.82 -4.01
C ILE A 35 -4.04 -13.89 -2.93
N ALA A 36 -4.88 -14.93 -2.97
CA ALA A 36 -4.83 -16.02 -2.01
C ALA A 36 -3.51 -16.82 -2.12
N ALA A 37 -2.92 -16.90 -3.31
CA ALA A 37 -1.63 -17.55 -3.54
C ALA A 37 -0.42 -16.76 -3.00
N CYS A 38 -0.60 -15.49 -2.63
CA CYS A 38 0.47 -14.68 -2.05
C CYS A 38 0.65 -15.06 -0.56
N ALA A 39 1.80 -15.66 -0.24
CA ALA A 39 2.12 -16.06 1.13
C ALA A 39 2.65 -14.88 1.96
N THR A 40 3.28 -13.91 1.31
CA THR A 40 3.93 -12.77 1.96
C THR A 40 3.47 -11.43 1.38
N PHE A 41 3.71 -10.35 2.13
CA PHE A 41 3.50 -8.98 1.64
C PHE A 41 4.31 -8.70 0.36
N ARG A 42 5.55 -9.21 0.29
CA ARG A 42 6.42 -9.12 -0.88
C ARG A 42 5.81 -9.80 -2.10
N ASP A 43 5.18 -10.97 -1.94
CA ASP A 43 4.48 -11.64 -3.04
C ASP A 43 3.37 -10.76 -3.62
N ALA A 44 2.58 -10.09 -2.77
CA ALA A 44 1.53 -9.19 -3.21
C ALA A 44 2.08 -7.96 -3.96
N VAL A 45 3.20 -7.40 -3.50
CA VAL A 45 3.91 -6.29 -4.19
C VAL A 45 4.42 -6.77 -5.56
N LEU A 46 5.06 -7.93 -5.63
CA LEU A 46 5.56 -8.52 -6.88
C LEU A 46 4.42 -8.87 -7.85
N LEU A 47 3.29 -9.36 -7.34
CA LEU A 47 2.08 -9.60 -8.12
C LEU A 47 1.56 -8.29 -8.71
N GLY A 48 1.47 -7.23 -7.90
CA GLY A 48 1.07 -5.90 -8.37
C GLY A 48 1.99 -5.38 -9.49
N TRP A 49 3.30 -5.54 -9.33
CA TRP A 49 4.29 -5.19 -10.35
C TRP A 49 4.15 -6.02 -11.64
N LYS A 50 3.95 -7.34 -11.51
CA LYS A 50 3.77 -8.26 -12.64
C LYS A 50 2.52 -7.89 -13.46
N HIS A 51 1.45 -7.51 -12.78
CA HIS A 51 0.17 -7.12 -13.38
C HIS A 51 0.02 -5.60 -13.54
N ARG A 52 1.13 -4.86 -13.62
CA ARG A 52 1.09 -3.41 -13.86
C ARG A 52 0.34 -3.07 -15.16
N ALA A 53 -0.43 -1.99 -15.15
CA ALA A 53 -1.19 -1.53 -16.30
C ALA A 53 -0.30 -1.16 -17.50
N ARG A 54 0.88 -0.57 -17.21
CA ARG A 54 1.89 -0.19 -18.21
C ARG A 54 2.97 -1.27 -18.34
N SER A 55 2.80 -2.22 -19.26
CA SER A 55 3.73 -3.35 -19.46
C SER A 55 5.18 -2.92 -19.72
N GLY A 56 5.39 -1.83 -20.45
CA GLY A 56 6.72 -1.26 -20.73
C GLY A 56 7.34 -0.42 -19.60
N MET A 57 6.66 -0.22 -18.47
CA MET A 57 7.21 0.53 -17.34
C MET A 57 8.38 -0.23 -16.72
N THR A 58 9.50 0.46 -16.53
CA THR A 58 10.73 -0.09 -15.94
C THR A 58 10.76 0.13 -14.42
N GLN A 59 11.59 -0.65 -13.70
CA GLN A 59 11.79 -0.42 -12.26
C GLN A 59 12.38 0.96 -11.97
N ARG A 60 13.21 1.48 -12.87
CA ARG A 60 13.75 2.84 -12.78
C ARG A 60 12.64 3.88 -12.83
N THR A 61 11.72 3.76 -13.80
CA THR A 61 10.56 4.65 -13.92
C THR A 61 9.67 4.57 -12.69
N LEU A 62 9.44 3.37 -12.14
CA LEU A 62 8.69 3.23 -10.90
C LEU A 62 9.41 3.90 -9.72
N ALA A 63 10.74 3.77 -9.64
CA ALA A 63 11.54 4.41 -8.61
C ALA A 63 11.43 5.94 -8.68
N GLU A 64 11.52 6.51 -9.87
CA GLU A 64 11.33 7.95 -10.13
C GLU A 64 9.91 8.41 -9.74
N LEU A 65 8.88 7.64 -10.10
CA LEU A 65 7.48 7.98 -9.79
C LEU A 65 7.13 7.87 -8.29
N LEU A 66 7.85 7.05 -7.53
CA LEU A 66 7.67 6.91 -6.08
C LEU A 66 8.70 7.71 -5.27
N ASP A 67 9.54 8.51 -5.93
CA ASP A 67 10.64 9.27 -5.31
C ASP A 67 11.54 8.41 -4.41
N VAL A 68 11.99 7.27 -4.96
CA VAL A 68 12.89 6.34 -4.26
C VAL A 68 14.12 6.04 -5.10
N LYS A 69 15.24 5.71 -4.44
CA LYS A 69 16.47 5.31 -5.12
C LYS A 69 16.24 4.02 -5.93
N PRO A 70 16.76 3.92 -7.17
CA PRO A 70 16.62 2.71 -7.98
C PRO A 70 17.13 1.42 -7.31
N SER A 71 18.19 1.53 -6.48
CA SER A 71 18.71 0.41 -5.69
C SER A 71 17.71 -0.11 -4.65
N HIS A 72 16.96 0.79 -4.01
CA HIS A 72 15.89 0.42 -3.07
C HIS A 72 14.73 -0.25 -3.82
N MET A 73 14.32 0.31 -4.96
CA MET A 73 13.27 -0.29 -5.78
C MET A 73 13.63 -1.70 -6.24
N SER A 74 14.88 -1.91 -6.65
CA SER A 74 15.39 -3.24 -7.05
C SER A 74 15.34 -4.24 -5.90
N ASN A 75 15.63 -3.79 -4.67
CA ASN A 75 15.50 -4.62 -3.48
C ASN A 75 14.03 -4.93 -3.12
N MET A 76 13.13 -3.96 -3.24
CA MET A 76 11.70 -4.14 -2.96
C MET A 76 11.03 -5.08 -3.97
N LEU A 77 11.45 -5.03 -5.24
CA LEU A 77 10.94 -5.88 -6.32
C LEU A 77 11.78 -7.12 -6.58
N ASN A 78 12.68 -7.48 -5.66
CA ASN A 78 13.36 -8.76 -5.72
C ASN A 78 12.46 -9.88 -5.19
N ARG A 79 12.45 -11.03 -5.87
CA ARG A 79 11.71 -12.21 -5.42
C ARG A 79 12.31 -12.81 -4.14
N GLU A 80 13.63 -12.79 -4.02
CA GLU A 80 14.33 -13.29 -2.85
C GLU A 80 14.25 -12.24 -1.74
N ALA A 81 13.73 -12.62 -0.58
CA ALA A 81 13.62 -11.73 0.59
C ALA A 81 14.98 -11.46 1.26
N VAL A 82 16.01 -12.24 0.92
CA VAL A 82 17.38 -12.09 1.43
C VAL A 82 18.33 -11.81 0.28
N ASP A 83 19.44 -11.14 0.58
CA ASP A 83 20.54 -10.96 -0.37
C ASP A 83 21.55 -12.12 -0.31
N ARG A 84 22.57 -12.06 -1.18
CA ARG A 84 23.64 -13.06 -1.25
C ARG A 84 24.48 -13.20 0.03
N HIS A 85 24.36 -12.26 0.96
CA HIS A 85 25.06 -12.25 2.24
C HIS A 85 24.12 -12.64 3.40
N GLY A 86 22.89 -13.08 3.11
CA GLY A 86 21.89 -13.45 4.09
C GLY A 86 21.20 -12.26 4.77
N LYS A 87 21.42 -11.04 4.31
CA LYS A 87 20.77 -9.85 4.88
C LYS A 87 19.36 -9.68 4.29
N PRO A 88 18.35 -9.31 5.10
CA PRO A 88 17.02 -9.04 4.57
C PRO A 88 17.03 -7.87 3.58
N ARG A 89 16.33 -8.05 2.47
CA ARG A 89 16.05 -6.98 1.52
C ARG A 89 14.92 -6.11 2.05
N GLN A 90 14.97 -4.84 1.67
CA GLN A 90 13.95 -3.89 2.06
C GLN A 90 12.61 -4.24 1.40
N ASP A 91 11.53 -4.25 2.17
CA ASP A 91 10.15 -4.34 1.67
C ASP A 91 9.60 -2.96 1.30
N LEU A 92 8.49 -2.95 0.55
CA LEU A 92 7.77 -1.71 0.24
C LEU A 92 7.26 -1.06 1.55
N PRO A 93 7.67 0.18 1.87
CA PRO A 93 7.19 0.85 3.07
C PRO A 93 5.67 1.09 3.00
N ALA A 94 4.97 0.90 4.12
CA ALA A 94 3.50 1.06 4.19
C ALA A 94 3.02 2.41 3.62
N ARG A 95 3.75 3.50 3.90
CA ARG A 95 3.44 4.84 3.38
C ARG A 95 3.44 4.95 1.85
N LEU A 96 4.16 4.06 1.15
CA LEU A 96 4.26 4.05 -0.31
C LEU A 96 3.25 3.11 -0.97
N VAL A 97 2.44 2.37 -0.21
CA VAL A 97 1.50 1.38 -0.78
C VAL A 97 0.49 2.04 -1.72
N ALA A 98 -0.13 3.14 -1.29
CA ALA A 98 -1.15 3.82 -2.10
C ALA A 98 -0.57 4.39 -3.41
N ASP A 99 0.61 4.98 -3.36
CA ASP A 99 1.28 5.54 -4.54
C ASP A 99 1.79 4.43 -5.46
N PHE A 100 2.35 3.36 -4.89
CA PHE A 100 2.72 2.17 -5.66
C PHE A 100 1.53 1.62 -6.43
N GLU A 101 0.39 1.37 -5.76
CA GLU A 101 -0.83 0.85 -6.40
C GLU A 101 -1.38 1.79 -7.48
N ARG A 102 -1.30 3.10 -7.25
CA ARG A 102 -1.68 4.11 -8.24
C ARG A 102 -0.81 4.03 -9.49
N VAL A 103 0.51 3.92 -9.31
CA VAL A 103 1.48 3.85 -10.41
C VAL A 103 1.40 2.53 -11.16
N VAL A 104 1.28 1.39 -10.46
CA VAL A 104 1.12 0.08 -11.12
C VAL A 104 -0.30 -0.13 -11.65
N GLY A 105 -1.28 0.62 -11.17
CA GLY A 105 -2.67 0.63 -11.66
C GLY A 105 -3.53 -0.54 -11.18
N ASN A 106 -3.19 -1.16 -10.05
CA ASN A 106 -3.97 -2.27 -9.49
C ASN A 106 -3.91 -2.31 -7.96
N ARG A 107 -4.85 -3.05 -7.36
CA ARG A 107 -5.08 -3.14 -5.91
C ARG A 107 -4.43 -4.35 -5.23
N ALA A 108 -3.38 -4.93 -5.82
CA ALA A 108 -2.86 -6.21 -5.33
C ALA A 108 -2.45 -6.18 -3.84
N VAL A 109 -1.81 -5.09 -3.41
CA VAL A 109 -1.25 -4.98 -2.06
C VAL A 109 -2.37 -4.78 -1.05
N SER A 110 -3.29 -3.84 -1.29
CA SER A 110 -4.45 -3.59 -0.44
C SER A 110 -5.39 -4.79 -0.39
N GLN A 111 -5.62 -5.49 -1.51
CA GLN A 111 -6.41 -6.73 -1.50
C GLN A 111 -5.82 -7.79 -0.58
N TRP A 112 -4.51 -7.96 -0.62
CA TRP A 112 -3.82 -8.91 0.25
C TRP A 112 -3.88 -8.47 1.71
N LEU A 113 -3.62 -7.20 2.01
CA LEU A 113 -3.71 -6.65 3.37
C LEU A 113 -5.13 -6.79 3.94
N THR A 114 -6.17 -6.49 3.16
CA THR A 114 -7.56 -6.69 3.58
C THR A 114 -7.85 -8.16 3.85
N ARG A 115 -7.35 -9.08 3.01
CA ARG A 115 -7.50 -10.52 3.26
C ARG A 115 -6.85 -10.92 4.59
N MET A 116 -5.63 -10.46 4.87
CA MET A 116 -4.96 -10.74 6.15
C MET A 116 -5.77 -10.20 7.33
N ALA A 117 -6.23 -8.96 7.26
CA ALA A 117 -7.07 -8.36 8.30
C ALA A 117 -8.36 -9.16 8.53
N MET A 118 -9.04 -9.61 7.46
CA MET A 118 -10.26 -10.43 7.59
C MET A 118 -10.00 -11.79 8.24
N LEU A 119 -8.86 -12.43 7.95
CA LEU A 119 -8.48 -13.69 8.60
C LEU A 119 -8.24 -13.48 10.09
N THR A 120 -7.48 -12.44 10.45
CA THR A 120 -7.24 -12.09 11.87
C THR A 120 -8.54 -11.78 12.62
N LEU A 121 -9.47 -11.05 12.00
CA LEU A 121 -10.79 -10.79 12.60
C LEU A 121 -11.60 -12.08 12.82
N MET A 122 -11.52 -13.04 11.89
CA MET A 122 -12.20 -14.32 12.04
C MET A 122 -11.61 -15.15 13.18
N GLU A 123 -10.28 -15.17 13.30
CA GLU A 123 -9.57 -15.83 14.41
C GLU A 123 -10.00 -15.25 15.76
N GLU A 124 -10.10 -13.92 15.87
CA GLU A 124 -10.55 -13.26 17.09
C GLU A 124 -12.01 -13.63 17.45
N VAL A 125 -12.90 -13.72 16.46
CA VAL A 125 -14.29 -14.13 16.67
C VAL A 125 -14.37 -15.58 17.18
N ILE A 126 -13.59 -16.49 16.60
CA ILE A 126 -13.56 -17.91 17.02
C ILE A 126 -13.09 -18.01 18.47
N GLN A 127 -11.99 -17.32 18.83
CA GLN A 127 -11.46 -17.33 20.19
C GLN A 127 -12.48 -16.82 21.23
N ARG A 128 -13.27 -15.79 20.90
CA ARG A 128 -14.31 -15.27 21.79
C ARG A 128 -15.44 -16.29 22.02
N GLN A 129 -15.78 -17.11 21.03
CA GLN A 129 -16.84 -18.12 21.16
C GLN A 129 -16.41 -19.32 22.00
N GLU A 130 -15.13 -19.71 21.97
CA GLU A 130 -14.60 -20.83 22.77
C GLU A 130 -14.50 -20.51 24.27
N THR A 131 -14.51 -19.23 24.64
CA THR A 131 -14.43 -18.76 26.04
C THR A 131 -15.77 -18.62 26.76
N LEU A 132 -16.90 -18.88 26.07
CA LEU A 132 -18.28 -18.81 26.60
C LEU A 132 -18.86 -20.21 26.81
#